data_AF-X1BDL8-F1
#
_entry.id   AF-X1BDL8-F1
#
_cell.length_a   1.000
_cell.length_b   1.000
_cell.length_c   1.000
_cell.angle_alpha   90.00
_cell.angle_beta   90.00
_cell.angle_gamma   90.00
#
_symmetry.space_group_name_H-M   'P 1'
#
loop_
_entity.id
_entity.type
_entity.pdbx_description
1 polymer ?
#
loop_
_entity_poly.entity_id
_entity_poly.type
_entity_poly.pdbx_seq_one_letter_code
_entity_poly.pdbx_strand_id
1 'polypeptide(L)'
;MKILCVIDHLGPGGAQRQLVELGCGLRARDFTVEFFVYYPDDHFQSRLIESGIPIHYSPKSSTYSAASVVNLRRLIKADDFNVVISFLDTPNVYAELAIVGLKNY
;
A
#
# COMPACT_ATOMS: atom_id res chain seq x y z
N MET A 1 1.58 -5.29 -15.55
CA MET A 1 1.99 -4.09 -14.80
C MET A 1 1.76 -4.33 -13.33
N LYS A 2 2.72 -3.96 -12.48
CA LYS A 2 2.71 -4.19 -11.03
C LYS A 2 2.41 -2.89 -10.28
N ILE A 3 1.44 -2.94 -9.38
CA ILE A 3 0.87 -1.79 -8.67
C ILE A 3 0.96 -2.03 -7.16
N LEU A 4 1.48 -1.04 -6.44
CA LEU A 4 1.48 -1.01 -4.98
C LEU A 4 0.39 -0.07 -4.47
N CYS A 5 -0.58 -0.58 -3.73
CA CYS A 5 -1.58 0.20 -3.02
C CYS A 5 -1.09 0.48 -1.59
N VAL A 6 -1.06 1.74 -1.17
CA VAL A 6 -0.52 2.17 0.12
C VAL A 6 -1.63 2.84 0.93
N ILE A 7 -1.87 2.31 2.13
CA ILE A 7 -2.80 2.91 3.11
C ILE A 7 -2.27 2.64 4.51
N ASP A 8 -2.85 3.28 5.51
CA ASP A 8 -2.39 3.18 6.89
C ASP A 8 -2.84 1.88 7.56
N HIS A 9 -4.10 1.48 7.40
CA HIS A 9 -4.70 0.21 7.86
C HIS A 9 -5.85 -0.25 6.94
N LEU A 10 -6.41 -1.43 7.21
CA LEU A 10 -7.54 -2.02 6.47
C LEU A 10 -8.85 -1.98 7.26
N GLY A 11 -9.01 -0.98 8.12
CA GLY A 11 -10.21 -0.80 8.96
C GLY A 11 -11.45 -0.28 8.23
N PRO A 12 -12.57 -0.10 8.92
CA PRO A 12 -13.89 0.20 8.35
C PRO A 12 -14.06 1.67 7.91
N GLY A 13 -13.11 2.23 7.16
CA GLY A 13 -13.18 3.59 6.62
C GLY A 13 -13.50 3.65 5.13
N GLY A 14 -13.99 4.81 4.68
CA GLY A 14 -14.39 5.02 3.28
C GLY A 14 -13.23 4.95 2.30
N ALA A 15 -12.08 5.53 2.65
CA ALA A 15 -10.85 5.47 1.85
C ALA A 15 -10.33 4.03 1.75
N GLN A 16 -10.36 3.28 2.86
CA GLN A 16 -9.97 1.89 2.94
C GLN A 16 -10.84 1.03 2.03
N ARG A 17 -12.17 1.17 2.13
CA ARG A 17 -13.10 0.47 1.24
C ARG A 17 -12.85 0.79 -0.24
N GLN A 18 -12.67 2.06 -0.58
CA GLN A 18 -12.42 2.47 -1.97
C GLN A 18 -11.12 1.89 -2.51
N LEU A 19 -10.02 1.98 -1.76
CA LEU A 19 -8.73 1.46 -2.21
C LEU A 19 -8.73 -0.07 -2.32
N VAL A 20 -9.37 -0.77 -1.37
CA VAL A 20 -9.51 -2.24 -1.42
C VAL A 20 -10.30 -2.67 -2.65
N GLU A 21 -11.48 -2.08 -2.91
CA GLU A 21 -12.27 -2.46 -4.09
C GLU A 21 -11.59 -2.04 -5.40
N LEU A 22 -10.84 -0.94 -5.42
CA LEU A 22 -9.98 -0.59 -6.55
C LEU A 22 -8.92 -1.67 -6.78
N GLY A 23 -8.22 -2.09 -5.73
CA GLY A 23 -7.20 -3.14 -5.80
C GLY A 23 -7.76 -4.48 -6.31
N CYS A 24 -8.90 -4.91 -5.78
CA CYS A 24 -9.64 -6.08 -6.26
C CYS A 24 -10.05 -5.94 -7.73
N GLY A 25 -10.58 -4.78 -8.12
CA GLY A 25 -10.97 -4.49 -9.50
C GLY A 25 -9.81 -4.47 -10.49
N LEU A 26 -8.63 -4.01 -10.07
CA LEU A 26 -7.39 -4.07 -10.85
C LEU A 26 -6.89 -5.52 -10.96
N ARG A 27 -6.90 -6.27 -9.85
CA ARG A 27 -6.50 -7.68 -9.85
C ARG A 27 -7.36 -8.52 -10.80
N ALA A 28 -8.66 -8.26 -10.84
CA ALA A 28 -9.61 -8.92 -11.76
C ALA A 28 -9.39 -8.56 -13.24
N ARG A 29 -8.56 -7.56 -13.54
CA ARG A 29 -8.16 -7.14 -14.90
C ARG A 29 -6.71 -7.52 -15.21
N ASP A 30 -6.20 -8.56 -14.56
CA ASP A 30 -4.85 -9.13 -14.75
C ASP A 30 -3.69 -8.18 -14.39
N PHE A 31 -3.94 -7.14 -13.58
CA PHE A 31 -2.87 -6.40 -12.95
C PHE A 31 -2.32 -7.17 -11.74
N THR A 32 -1.01 -7.08 -11.52
CA THR A 32 -0.39 -7.55 -10.28
C THR A 32 -0.56 -6.44 -9.25
N VAL A 33 -1.28 -6.71 -8.18
CA VAL A 33 -1.59 -5.72 -7.14
C VAL A 33 -1.08 -6.25 -5.81
N GLU A 34 -0.45 -5.39 -5.03
CA GLU A 34 -0.02 -5.67 -3.66
C GLU A 34 -0.36 -4.48 -2.76
N PHE A 35 -0.53 -4.71 -1.47
CA PHE A 35 -0.88 -3.67 -0.49
C PHE A 35 0.26 -3.46 0.51
N PHE A 36 0.45 -2.23 0.96
CA PHE A 36 1.34 -1.90 2.09
C PHE A 36 0.55 -1.17 3.17
N VAL A 37 0.60 -1.69 4.41
CA VAL A 37 -0.10 -1.15 5.59
C VAL A 37 0.78 -1.19 6.83
N TYR A 38 0.53 -0.32 7.81
CA TYR A 38 1.43 -0.13 8.96
C TYR A 38 0.75 0.09 10.32
N TYR A 39 -0.58 0.17 10.36
CA TYR A 39 -1.36 0.11 11.59
C TYR A 39 -2.19 -1.18 11.68
N PRO A 40 -2.40 -1.71 12.90
CA PRO A 40 -3.17 -2.93 13.12
C PRO A 40 -4.67 -2.62 13.07
N ASP A 41 -5.30 -2.87 11.93
CA ASP A 41 -6.75 -3.01 11.77
C ASP A 41 -7.00 -3.71 10.42
N ASP A 42 -7.78 -4.79 10.44
CA ASP A 42 -7.85 -5.82 9.40
C ASP A 42 -9.28 -6.07 8.86
N HIS A 43 -10.23 -5.16 9.10
CA HIS A 43 -11.63 -5.32 8.69
C HIS A 43 -11.83 -5.75 7.22
N PHE A 44 -11.04 -5.20 6.29
CA PHE A 44 -11.08 -5.53 4.86
C PHE A 44 -9.98 -6.52 4.41
N GLN A 45 -9.20 -7.09 5.33
CA GLN A 45 -8.10 -8.00 4.99
C GLN A 45 -8.58 -9.27 4.28
N SER A 46 -9.70 -9.86 4.73
CA SER A 46 -10.28 -11.05 4.10
C SER A 46 -10.55 -10.85 2.62
N ARG A 47 -11.08 -9.68 2.24
CA ARG A 47 -11.39 -9.31 0.85
C ARG A 47 -10.17 -9.35 -0.07
N LEU A 48 -9.03 -8.86 0.43
CA LEU A 48 -7.75 -8.90 -0.31
C LEU A 48 -7.20 -10.32 -0.41
N ILE A 49 -7.26 -11.09 0.68
CA ILE A 49 -6.81 -12.49 0.72
C ILE A 49 -7.63 -13.35 -0.25
N GLU A 50 -8.95 -13.24 -0.23
CA GLU A 50 -9.86 -13.94 -1.14
C GLU A 50 -9.59 -13.60 -2.62
N SER A 51 -9.12 -12.37 -2.88
CA SER A 51 -8.72 -11.93 -4.22
C SER A 51 -7.29 -12.33 -4.60
N GLY A 52 -6.57 -13.01 -3.70
CA GLY A 52 -5.18 -13.41 -3.89
C GLY A 52 -4.21 -12.22 -3.97
N ILE A 53 -4.48 -11.14 -3.24
CA ILE A 53 -3.68 -9.91 -3.21
C ILE A 53 -2.75 -9.95 -1.97
N PRO A 54 -1.42 -9.93 -2.16
CA PRO A 54 -0.46 -9.87 -1.06
C PRO A 54 -0.58 -8.57 -0.23
N ILE A 55 -0.37 -8.69 1.07
CA ILE A 55 -0.37 -7.56 2.02
C ILE A 55 0.97 -7.52 2.75
N HIS A 56 1.70 -6.42 2.58
CA HIS A 56 2.94 -6.10 3.28
C HIS A 56 2.60 -5.32 4.55
N TYR A 57 2.67 -6.00 5.68
CA TYR A 57 2.45 -5.38 6.97
C TYR A 57 3.78 -4.95 7.60
N SER A 58 3.94 -3.65 7.85
CA SER A 58 5.11 -3.08 8.53
C SER A 58 4.66 -2.41 9.83
N PRO A 59 4.50 -3.17 10.94
CA PRO A 59 4.00 -2.63 12.19
C PRO A 59 4.83 -1.46 12.71
N LYS A 60 4.16 -0.42 13.18
CA LYS A 60 4.76 0.74 13.85
C LYS A 60 4.55 0.68 15.35
N SER A 61 5.57 1.11 16.10
CA SER A 61 5.48 1.39 17.54
C SER A 61 5.19 2.87 17.86
N SER A 62 5.20 3.77 16.88
CA SER A 62 4.96 5.21 17.07
C SER A 62 4.15 5.87 15.94
N THR A 63 3.45 6.97 16.27
CA THR A 63 2.49 7.70 15.41
C THR A 63 3.09 8.25 14.11
N TYR A 64 4.37 8.66 14.16
CA TYR A 64 5.15 9.03 12.99
C TYR A 64 6.47 8.29 13.07
N SER A 65 6.71 7.42 12.09
CA SER A 65 7.98 6.70 12.03
C SER A 65 8.54 6.74 10.62
N ALA A 66 9.76 7.29 10.54
CA ALA A 66 10.62 7.18 9.36
C ALA A 66 10.81 5.71 8.95
N ALA A 67 10.63 4.75 9.86
CA ALA A 67 10.68 3.32 9.54
C ALA A 67 9.64 2.92 8.47
N SER A 68 8.42 3.46 8.48
CA SER A 68 7.45 3.13 7.41
C SER A 68 7.89 3.65 6.07
N VAL A 69 8.45 4.86 6.00
CA VAL A 69 8.97 5.42 4.74
C VAL A 69 10.16 4.59 4.26
N VAL A 70 11.07 4.21 5.16
CA VAL A 70 12.23 3.35 4.84
C VAL A 70 11.79 1.98 4.36
N ASN A 71 10.82 1.34 5.04
CA ASN A 71 10.32 0.02 4.67
C ASN A 71 9.54 0.06 3.36
N LEU A 72 8.69 1.07 3.16
CA LEU A 72 8.00 1.31 1.90
C LEU A 72 9.01 1.54 0.76
N ARG A 73 10.03 2.37 0.97
CA ARG A 73 11.11 2.59 -0.01
C ARG A 73 11.86 1.31 -0.31
N ARG A 74 12.20 0.50 0.71
CA ARG A 74 12.87 -0.79 0.52
C ARG A 74 12.02 -1.73 -0.31
N LEU A 75 10.73 -1.82 -0.03
CA LEU A 75 9.78 -2.63 -0.80
C LEU A 75 9.72 -2.16 -2.26
N ILE A 76 9.56 -0.85 -2.49
CA ILE A 76 9.51 -0.26 -3.85
C ILE A 76 10.83 -0.48 -4.61
N LYS A 77 11.98 -0.54 -3.93
CA LYS A 77 13.27 -0.80 -4.57
C LYS A 77 13.57 -2.28 -4.79
N ALA A 78 13.05 -3.14 -3.92
CA ALA A 78 13.28 -4.58 -3.99
C ALA A 78 12.42 -5.25 -5.06
N ASP A 79 11.40 -4.54 -5.54
CA ASP A 79 10.38 -5.08 -6.41
C ASP A 79 10.00 -4.06 -7.50
N ASP A 80 9.73 -4.53 -8.72
CA ASP A 80 9.58 -3.68 -9.91
C ASP A 80 8.17 -3.08 -10.02
N PHE A 81 7.73 -2.35 -8.99
CA PHE A 81 6.44 -1.66 -9.00
C PHE A 81 6.45 -0.53 -10.05
N ASN A 82 5.53 -0.62 -11.01
CA ASN A 82 5.38 0.40 -12.05
C ASN A 82 4.61 1.62 -11.52
N VAL A 83 3.63 1.39 -10.65
CA VAL A 83 2.73 2.41 -10.10
C VAL A 83 2.59 2.23 -8.59
N VAL A 84 2.57 3.36 -7.87
CA VAL A 84 2.20 3.43 -6.44
C VAL A 84 0.93 4.26 -6.35
N ILE A 85 -0.10 3.73 -5.70
CA ILE A 85 -1.38 4.42 -5.46
C ILE A 85 -1.55 4.52 -3.94
N SER A 86 -1.67 5.73 -3.41
CA SER A 86 -1.83 5.97 -1.97
C SER A 86 -3.10 6.75 -1.66
N PHE A 87 -3.76 6.40 -0.55
CA PHE A 87 -4.94 7.10 -0.04
C PHE A 87 -4.66 7.60 1.38
N LEU A 88 -5.25 8.75 1.76
CA LEU A 88 -5.06 9.50 3.02
C LEU A 88 -3.76 10.33 3.08
N ASP A 89 -3.80 11.43 3.84
CA ASP A 89 -2.73 12.42 3.90
C ASP A 89 -1.38 11.83 4.32
N THR A 90 -1.35 11.00 5.37
CA THR A 90 -0.10 10.43 5.89
C THR A 90 0.50 9.38 4.94
N PRO A 91 -0.24 8.35 4.47
CA PRO A 91 0.22 7.46 3.40
C PRO A 91 0.69 8.20 2.14
N ASN A 92 0.01 9.27 1.72
CA ASN A 92 0.40 10.07 0.56
C ASN A 92 1.78 10.70 0.75
N VAL A 93 2.01 11.37 1.87
CA VAL A 93 3.33 11.95 2.19
C VAL A 93 4.40 10.86 2.23
N TYR A 94 4.12 9.70 2.82
CA TYR A 94 5.09 8.61 2.88
C TYR A 94 5.41 8.02 1.51
N ALA A 95 4.42 7.86 0.63
CA ALA A 95 4.61 7.38 -0.73
C ALA A 95 5.50 8.34 -1.52
N GLU A 96 5.21 9.65 -1.47
CA GLU A 96 6.04 10.68 -2.11
C GLU A 96 7.49 10.64 -1.61
N LEU A 97 7.70 10.65 -0.28
CA LEU A 97 9.04 10.55 0.29
C LEU A 97 9.76 9.25 -0.08
N ALA A 98 9.02 8.13 -0.20
CA ALA A 98 9.59 6.85 -0.54
C ALA A 98 10.06 6.79 -2.00
N ILE A 99 9.38 7.48 -2.94
CA ILE A 99 9.73 7.48 -4.37
C ILE A 99 10.72 8.57 -4.77
N VAL A 100 10.87 9.64 -3.98
CA VAL A 100 11.82 10.73 -4.28
C VAL A 100 13.23 10.19 -4.55
N GLY A 101 13.79 10.60 -5.69
CA GLY A 101 15.12 10.18 -6.14
C GLY A 101 15.23 8.72 -6.61
N LEU A 102 14.11 7.99 -6.78
CA LEU A 102 14.10 6.64 -7.41
C LEU A 102 13.73 6.66 -8.88
N LYS A 103 12.93 7.62 -9.34
CA LYS A 103 12.53 7.74 -10.75
C LYS A 103 13.44 8.72 -11.49
N ASN A 104 14.31 8.19 -12.34
CA ASN A 104 14.82 8.91 -13.51
C ASN A 104 13.73 8.77 -14.59
N TYR A 105 13.15 9.89 -15.03
CA TYR A 105 12.30 9.93 -16.22
C TYR A 105 13.16 9.82 -17.48
#